data_AF-A0A9E6E172-F1
#
_entry.id   AF-A0A9E6E172-F1
#
_cell.length_a   1.000
_cell.length_b   1.000
_cell.length_c   1.000
_cell.angle_alpha   90.00
_cell.angle_beta   90.00
_cell.angle_gamma   90.00
#
_symmetry.space_group_name_H-M   'P 1'
#
loop_
_entity.id
_entity.type
_entity.pdbx_description
1 polymer ?
#
loop_
_entity_poly.entity_id
_entity_poly.type
_entity_poly.pdbx_seq_one_letter_code
_entity_poly.pdbx_strand_id
1 'polypeptide(L)'
;MTELNIEHINQCLAEANLEKLKQTKSYYNIWCVLNAILDNSNLSEETNYERIRVLLKAGLVSELEVLELYNNKVEYMDLSYEYCPLVKILAPLERDGTLYLSDSEAIYELSWDLYLDYIKSIVMLGGRVDHDGLLCWLFDDRYEVEMFNYLMDNFNIKKETINYVAAQLLYNQYCSDEEPDEEDRALFNRLIEEGIDINLPFDENSHMSAFHSFLGAALFCSPDLFEQYLLQRPSQEIIENLPWSYPISEAAFADKHLHLINKLIKLGYHVPVDEIISELEEYEYFDYAKALAH
;
A
#
# COMPACT_ATOMS: atom_id res chain seq x y z
N MET A 1 -8.19 -6.58 -26.67
CA MET A 1 -8.64 -7.96 -26.42
C MET A 1 -8.59 -8.73 -27.71
N THR A 2 -7.59 -9.59 -27.88
CA THR A 2 -7.57 -10.61 -28.94
C THR A 2 -8.64 -11.64 -28.62
N GLU A 3 -9.44 -12.03 -29.61
CA GLU A 3 -10.54 -12.97 -29.43
C GLU A 3 -10.00 -14.34 -28.97
N LEU A 4 -10.59 -14.90 -27.91
CA LEU A 4 -10.15 -16.18 -27.34
C LEU A 4 -10.35 -17.31 -28.36
N ASN A 5 -9.26 -17.89 -28.84
CA ASN A 5 -9.30 -18.96 -29.84
C ASN A 5 -9.09 -20.35 -29.20
N ILE A 6 -10.20 -21.01 -28.87
CA ILE A 6 -10.18 -22.35 -28.26
C ILE A 6 -9.61 -23.42 -29.20
N GLU A 7 -9.74 -23.26 -30.52
CA GLU A 7 -9.12 -24.18 -31.47
C GLU A 7 -7.59 -24.09 -31.39
N HIS A 8 -7.06 -22.87 -31.33
CA HIS A 8 -5.62 -22.62 -31.16
C HIS A 8 -5.11 -23.19 -29.82
N ILE A 9 -5.82 -22.93 -28.71
CA ILE A 9 -5.47 -23.49 -27.39
C ILE A 9 -5.43 -25.03 -27.45
N ASN A 10 -6.47 -25.65 -28.02
CA ASN A 10 -6.54 -27.10 -28.16
C ASN A 10 -5.50 -27.67 -29.13
N GLN A 11 -5.06 -26.89 -30.12
CA GLN A 11 -3.97 -27.27 -31.00
C GLN A 11 -2.65 -27.31 -30.21
N CYS A 12 -2.31 -26.26 -29.46
CA CYS A 12 -1.09 -26.23 -28.64
C CYS A 12 -1.06 -27.36 -27.61
N LEU A 13 -2.18 -27.63 -26.92
CA LEU A 13 -2.27 -28.74 -25.98
C LEU A 13 -2.05 -30.10 -26.68
N ALA A 14 -2.62 -30.29 -27.87
CA ALA A 14 -2.44 -31.52 -28.63
C ALA A 14 -1.01 -31.72 -29.15
N GLU A 15 -0.37 -30.65 -29.60
CA GLU A 15 1.04 -30.66 -30.02
C GLU A 15 1.97 -31.06 -28.87
N ALA A 16 1.60 -30.72 -27.63
CA ALA A 16 2.27 -31.17 -26.40
C ALA A 16 1.82 -32.55 -25.88
N ASN A 17 0.96 -33.29 -26.61
CA ASN A 17 0.36 -34.56 -26.20
C ASN A 17 -0.47 -34.49 -24.90
N LEU A 18 -1.10 -33.34 -24.63
CA LEU A 18 -1.95 -33.12 -23.46
C LEU A 18 -3.44 -33.14 -23.83
N GLU A 19 -4.29 -33.42 -22.85
CA GLU A 19 -5.73 -33.47 -23.06
C GLU A 19 -6.30 -32.08 -23.41
N LYS A 20 -7.10 -32.05 -24.48
CA LYS A 20 -7.82 -30.88 -24.96
C LYS A 20 -8.91 -30.44 -23.99
N LEU A 21 -9.28 -29.17 -24.05
CA LEU A 21 -10.48 -28.64 -23.41
C LEU A 21 -11.74 -29.21 -24.07
N LYS A 22 -12.75 -29.51 -23.26
CA LYS A 22 -14.05 -30.00 -23.76
C LYS A 22 -14.73 -28.90 -24.56
N GLN A 23 -15.06 -29.21 -25.82
CA GLN A 23 -15.76 -28.29 -26.75
C GLN A 23 -17.21 -27.95 -26.32
N THR A 24 -17.77 -28.68 -25.35
CA THR A 24 -19.14 -28.48 -24.86
C THR A 24 -19.27 -27.36 -23.82
N LYS A 25 -18.15 -26.81 -23.32
CA LYS A 25 -18.16 -25.66 -22.42
C LYS A 25 -17.91 -24.37 -23.21
N SER A 26 -18.68 -23.34 -22.90
CA SER A 26 -18.42 -21.99 -23.41
C SER A 26 -17.28 -21.35 -22.62
N TYR A 27 -16.23 -20.95 -23.33
CA TYR A 27 -15.11 -20.20 -22.76
C TYR A 27 -15.17 -18.78 -23.31
N TYR A 28 -15.42 -17.81 -22.43
CA TYR A 28 -15.64 -16.41 -22.85
C TYR A 28 -14.38 -15.55 -22.69
N ASN A 29 -13.44 -15.99 -21.86
CA ASN A 29 -12.17 -15.32 -21.60
C ASN A 29 -11.13 -16.34 -21.14
N ILE A 30 -9.89 -15.89 -20.96
CA ILE A 30 -8.78 -16.73 -20.53
C ILE A 30 -8.99 -17.31 -19.12
N TRP A 31 -9.68 -16.57 -18.23
CA TRP A 31 -10.05 -17.04 -16.88
C TRP A 31 -10.86 -18.33 -16.92
N CYS A 32 -11.84 -18.41 -17.83
CA CYS A 32 -12.64 -19.62 -18.01
C CYS A 32 -11.78 -20.80 -18.47
N VAL A 33 -10.76 -20.54 -19.29
CA VAL A 33 -9.81 -21.56 -19.75
C VAL A 33 -8.95 -22.06 -18.60
N LEU A 34 -8.30 -21.14 -17.87
CA LEU A 34 -7.43 -21.50 -16.75
C LEU A 34 -8.20 -22.26 -15.66
N ASN A 35 -9.38 -21.78 -15.27
CA ASN A 35 -10.25 -22.49 -14.32
C ASN A 35 -10.63 -23.88 -14.83
N ALA A 36 -11.03 -24.02 -16.10
CA ALA A 36 -11.39 -25.33 -16.63
C ALA A 36 -10.20 -26.31 -16.74
N ILE A 37 -8.98 -25.80 -16.85
CA ILE A 37 -7.77 -26.61 -16.75
C ILE A 37 -7.57 -27.06 -15.30
N LEU A 38 -7.50 -26.11 -14.36
CA LEU A 38 -7.22 -26.40 -12.94
C LEU A 38 -8.28 -27.26 -12.28
N ASP A 39 -9.56 -27.01 -12.58
CA ASP A 39 -10.70 -27.72 -11.98
C ASP A 39 -10.97 -29.08 -12.64
N ASN A 40 -10.14 -29.52 -13.59
CA ASN A 40 -10.31 -30.82 -14.24
C ASN A 40 -9.82 -31.96 -13.33
N SER A 41 -10.72 -32.43 -12.46
CA SER A 41 -10.49 -33.54 -11.53
C SER A 41 -10.30 -34.91 -12.21
N ASN A 42 -10.47 -35.03 -13.53
CA ASN A 42 -10.15 -36.26 -14.26
C ASN A 42 -8.65 -36.42 -14.52
N LEU A 43 -7.87 -35.35 -14.35
CA LEU A 43 -6.43 -35.31 -14.52
C LEU A 43 -5.74 -35.06 -13.17
N SER A 44 -4.48 -35.48 -13.06
CA SER A 44 -3.67 -35.10 -11.90
C SER A 44 -3.41 -33.60 -11.92
N GLU A 45 -3.20 -33.03 -10.73
CA GLU A 45 -2.82 -31.63 -10.55
C GLU A 45 -1.61 -31.26 -11.41
N GLU A 46 -0.54 -32.06 -11.36
CA GLU A 46 0.68 -31.84 -12.16
C GLU A 46 0.40 -31.85 -13.67
N THR A 47 -0.55 -32.67 -14.14
CA THR A 47 -0.96 -32.65 -15.56
C THR A 47 -1.68 -31.35 -15.89
N ASN A 48 -2.51 -30.82 -14.98
CA ASN A 48 -3.16 -29.53 -15.16
C ASN A 48 -2.15 -28.38 -15.13
N TYR A 49 -1.13 -28.43 -14.27
CA TYR A 49 -0.03 -27.47 -14.27
C TYR A 49 0.76 -27.50 -15.57
N GLU A 50 1.10 -28.68 -16.10
CA GLU A 50 1.79 -28.77 -17.39
C GLU A 50 0.98 -28.17 -18.54
N ARG A 51 -0.36 -28.34 -18.51
CA ARG A 51 -1.25 -27.70 -19.50
C ARG A 51 -1.14 -26.18 -19.45
N ILE A 52 -1.10 -25.57 -18.27
CA ILE A 52 -0.90 -24.11 -18.13
C ILE A 52 0.49 -23.72 -18.62
N ARG A 53 1.54 -24.47 -18.25
CA ARG A 53 2.91 -24.22 -18.71
C ARG A 53 3.04 -24.23 -20.24
N VAL A 54 2.31 -25.11 -20.93
CA VAL A 54 2.25 -25.12 -22.39
C VAL A 54 1.60 -23.84 -22.95
N LEU A 55 0.53 -23.34 -22.32
CA LEU A 55 -0.11 -22.09 -22.76
C LEU A 55 0.79 -20.87 -22.53
N LEU A 56 1.52 -20.82 -21.41
CA LEU A 56 2.53 -19.81 -21.11
C LEU A 56 3.65 -19.82 -22.16
N LYS A 57 4.24 -20.99 -22.44
CA LYS A 57 5.29 -21.16 -23.47
C LYS A 57 4.83 -20.75 -24.87
N ALA A 58 3.55 -20.92 -25.17
CA ALA A 58 2.94 -20.51 -26.44
C ALA A 58 2.57 -19.02 -26.48
N GLY A 59 2.72 -18.27 -25.39
CA GLY A 59 2.31 -16.87 -25.28
C GLY A 59 0.79 -16.67 -25.36
N LEU A 60 0.01 -17.71 -25.06
CA LEU A 60 -1.46 -17.65 -25.05
C LEU A 60 -2.02 -17.20 -23.70
N VAL A 61 -1.20 -17.33 -22.67
CA VAL A 61 -1.42 -16.87 -21.30
C VAL A 61 -0.14 -16.16 -20.88
N SER A 62 -0.25 -15.14 -20.06
CA SER A 62 0.86 -14.44 -19.39
C SER A 62 0.97 -14.85 -17.92
N GLU A 63 2.15 -14.66 -17.33
CA GLU A 63 2.34 -14.87 -15.90
C GLU A 63 1.45 -13.98 -15.04
N LEU A 64 1.11 -12.77 -15.51
CA LEU A 64 0.15 -11.88 -14.86
C LEU A 64 -1.24 -12.54 -14.74
N GLU A 65 -1.75 -13.12 -15.82
CA GLU A 65 -3.06 -13.79 -15.81
C GLU A 65 -3.05 -15.03 -14.90
N VAL A 66 -1.91 -15.70 -14.73
CA VAL A 66 -1.78 -16.80 -13.76
C VAL A 66 -1.73 -16.27 -12.33
N LEU A 67 -1.01 -15.17 -12.09
CA LEU A 67 -0.92 -14.52 -10.78
C LEU A 67 -2.30 -14.05 -10.30
N GLU A 68 -2.99 -13.27 -11.11
CA GLU A 68 -4.34 -12.75 -10.82
C GLU A 68 -5.34 -13.90 -10.57
N LEU A 69 -5.16 -15.07 -11.21
CA LEU A 69 -6.01 -16.26 -10.93
C LEU A 69 -5.85 -16.73 -9.49
N TYR A 70 -4.61 -16.76 -9.03
CA TYR A 70 -4.25 -17.28 -7.72
C TYR A 70 -4.43 -16.26 -6.61
N ASN A 71 -4.29 -14.97 -6.89
CA ASN A 71 -4.68 -13.91 -5.94
C ASN A 71 -6.13 -14.11 -5.49
N ASN A 72 -7.05 -14.34 -6.44
CA ASN A 72 -8.47 -14.62 -6.18
C ASN A 72 -8.76 -15.93 -5.43
N LYS A 73 -7.75 -16.78 -5.19
CA LYS A 73 -7.90 -18.09 -4.55
C LYS A 73 -6.91 -18.29 -3.39
N VAL A 74 -6.18 -17.24 -3.00
CA VAL A 74 -5.03 -17.33 -2.09
C VAL A 74 -5.37 -17.98 -0.76
N GLU A 75 -6.58 -17.74 -0.24
CA GLU A 75 -7.07 -18.31 1.02
C GLU A 75 -7.17 -19.84 1.02
N TYR A 76 -7.24 -20.47 -0.15
CA TYR A 76 -7.38 -21.92 -0.29
C TYR A 76 -6.08 -22.62 -0.69
N MET A 77 -4.97 -21.89 -0.74
CA MET A 77 -3.68 -22.42 -1.17
C MET A 77 -2.76 -22.74 0.01
N ASP A 78 -1.86 -23.70 -0.21
CA ASP A 78 -0.64 -23.78 0.61
C ASP A 78 0.31 -22.66 0.17
N LEU A 79 0.60 -21.73 1.08
CA LEU A 79 1.41 -20.54 0.78
C LEU A 79 2.91 -20.80 0.88
N SER A 80 3.31 -21.96 1.41
CA SER A 80 4.73 -22.31 1.48
C SER A 80 5.31 -22.48 0.08
N TYR A 81 6.52 -21.97 -0.14
CA TYR A 81 7.13 -21.91 -1.47
C TYR A 81 7.13 -23.26 -2.20
N GLU A 82 7.41 -24.36 -1.49
CA GLU A 82 7.49 -25.70 -2.09
C GLU A 82 6.14 -26.24 -2.57
N TYR A 83 5.02 -25.79 -2.01
CA TYR A 83 3.68 -26.31 -2.30
C TYR A 83 2.76 -25.28 -2.95
N CYS A 84 3.19 -24.01 -3.03
CA CYS A 84 2.46 -22.94 -3.68
C CYS A 84 2.15 -23.27 -5.16
N PRO A 85 0.87 -23.33 -5.56
CA PRO A 85 0.48 -23.61 -6.94
C PRO A 85 1.10 -22.66 -7.97
N LEU A 86 1.21 -21.37 -7.62
CA LEU A 86 1.87 -20.37 -8.46
C LEU A 86 3.34 -20.75 -8.72
N VAL A 87 4.07 -21.14 -7.68
CA VAL A 87 5.47 -21.58 -7.79
C VAL A 87 5.59 -22.86 -8.62
N LYS A 88 4.72 -23.85 -8.41
CA LYS A 88 4.70 -25.11 -9.18
C LYS A 88 4.53 -24.88 -10.68
N ILE A 89 3.73 -23.90 -11.07
CA ILE A 89 3.50 -23.58 -12.48
C ILE A 89 4.65 -22.75 -13.06
N LEU A 90 5.12 -21.73 -12.33
CA LEU A 90 6.02 -20.72 -12.89
C LEU A 90 7.51 -21.05 -12.75
N ALA A 91 7.95 -21.71 -11.67
CA ALA A 91 9.36 -21.99 -11.43
C ALA A 91 10.07 -22.76 -12.55
N PRO A 92 9.42 -23.70 -13.30
CA PRO A 92 10.06 -24.40 -14.41
C PRO A 92 10.23 -23.58 -15.70
N LEU A 93 9.77 -22.32 -15.74
CA LEU A 93 9.69 -21.51 -16.96
C LEU A 93 10.73 -20.40 -16.98
N GLU A 94 11.13 -20.00 -18.19
CA GLU A 94 11.78 -18.70 -18.38
C GLU A 94 10.75 -17.59 -18.19
N ARG A 95 11.18 -16.49 -17.56
CA ARG A 95 10.31 -15.38 -17.18
C ARG A 95 9.81 -14.63 -18.41
N ASP A 96 8.50 -14.46 -18.54
CA ASP A 96 7.92 -13.65 -19.63
C ASP A 96 7.97 -12.12 -19.35
N GLY A 97 8.33 -11.74 -18.12
CA GLY A 97 8.46 -10.36 -17.67
C GLY A 97 7.18 -9.72 -17.15
N THR A 98 6.08 -10.48 -17.07
CA THR A 98 4.74 -9.96 -16.72
C THR A 98 4.33 -10.22 -15.28
N LEU A 99 4.98 -11.13 -14.53
CA LEU A 99 4.66 -11.35 -13.09
C LEU A 99 4.89 -10.07 -12.28
N TYR A 100 3.81 -9.36 -12.02
CA TYR A 100 3.82 -8.12 -11.26
C TYR A 100 2.54 -8.02 -10.45
N LEU A 101 2.67 -8.05 -9.12
CA LEU A 101 1.56 -7.74 -8.22
C LEU A 101 1.47 -6.22 -8.07
N SER A 102 0.51 -5.60 -8.74
CA SER A 102 0.33 -4.15 -8.74
C SER A 102 -1.13 -3.68 -8.71
N ASP A 103 -2.08 -4.62 -8.71
CA ASP A 103 -3.50 -4.29 -8.67
C ASP A 103 -3.87 -3.81 -7.26
N SER A 104 -4.54 -2.66 -7.15
CA SER A 104 -4.78 -2.02 -5.85
C SER A 104 -5.71 -2.83 -4.94
N GLU A 105 -6.70 -3.51 -5.51
CA GLU A 105 -7.62 -4.36 -4.74
C GLU A 105 -6.88 -5.60 -4.23
N ALA A 106 -6.14 -6.27 -5.12
CA ALA A 106 -5.31 -7.40 -4.73
C ALA A 106 -4.24 -7.02 -3.69
N ILE A 107 -3.60 -5.85 -3.82
CA ILE A 107 -2.62 -5.36 -2.84
C ILE A 107 -3.29 -5.16 -1.48
N TYR A 108 -4.46 -4.50 -1.44
CA TYR A 108 -5.18 -4.26 -0.20
C TYR A 108 -5.53 -5.58 0.53
N GLU A 109 -5.96 -6.59 -0.21
CA GLU A 109 -6.28 -7.91 0.35
C GLU A 109 -5.03 -8.67 0.79
N LEU A 110 -3.96 -8.61 -0.01
CA LEU A 110 -2.72 -9.37 0.22
C LEU A 110 -1.72 -8.67 1.15
N SER A 111 -2.08 -7.52 1.72
CA SER A 111 -1.20 -6.75 2.60
C SER A 111 -1.05 -7.35 4.01
N TRP A 112 -1.74 -8.45 4.31
CA TRP A 112 -1.73 -9.09 5.63
C TRP A 112 -0.49 -9.96 5.81
N ASP A 113 0.02 -10.04 7.04
CA ASP A 113 1.16 -10.88 7.44
C ASP A 113 0.94 -12.35 7.06
N LEU A 114 -0.30 -12.83 7.11
CA LEU A 114 -0.64 -14.20 6.73
C LEU A 114 -0.30 -14.52 5.26
N TYR A 115 -0.27 -13.52 4.38
CA TYR A 115 0.08 -13.66 2.96
C TYR A 115 1.55 -13.39 2.67
N LEU A 116 2.37 -13.10 3.68
CA LEU A 116 3.79 -12.78 3.51
C LEU A 116 4.57 -13.86 2.73
N ASP A 117 4.30 -15.14 2.99
CA ASP A 117 4.96 -16.23 2.26
C ASP A 117 4.56 -16.30 0.78
N TYR A 118 3.34 -15.86 0.45
CA TYR A 118 2.89 -15.73 -0.93
C TYR A 118 3.60 -14.56 -1.63
N ILE A 119 3.72 -13.41 -0.98
CA ILE A 119 4.50 -12.26 -1.48
C ILE A 119 5.96 -12.64 -1.71
N LYS A 120 6.60 -13.30 -0.73
CA LYS A 120 7.97 -13.82 -0.86
C LYS A 120 8.09 -14.78 -2.04
N SER A 121 7.11 -15.64 -2.26
CA SER A 121 7.09 -16.58 -3.38
C SER A 121 7.10 -15.87 -4.74
N ILE A 122 6.32 -14.80 -4.90
CA ILE A 122 6.33 -13.96 -6.11
C ILE A 122 7.72 -13.36 -6.34
N VAL A 123 8.33 -12.80 -5.30
CA VAL A 123 9.66 -12.17 -5.36
C VAL A 123 10.75 -13.20 -5.67
N MET A 124 10.71 -14.38 -5.04
CA MET A 124 11.66 -15.48 -5.26
C MET A 124 11.59 -16.04 -6.67
N LEU A 125 10.42 -16.02 -7.31
CA LEU A 125 10.26 -16.34 -8.73
C LEU A 125 10.89 -15.28 -9.66
N GLY A 126 11.37 -14.16 -9.12
CA GLY A 126 11.83 -13.01 -9.90
C GLY A 126 10.69 -12.13 -10.41
N GLY A 127 9.51 -12.23 -9.77
CA GLY A 127 8.40 -11.30 -9.97
C GLY A 127 8.65 -9.96 -9.30
N ARG A 128 7.84 -8.98 -9.68
CA ARG A 128 7.81 -7.66 -9.03
C ARG A 128 6.58 -7.56 -8.14
N VAL A 129 6.67 -6.71 -7.13
CA VAL A 129 5.56 -6.36 -6.25
C VAL A 129 5.60 -4.85 -6.05
N ASP A 130 4.43 -4.20 -6.12
CA ASP A 130 4.26 -2.80 -5.74
C ASP A 130 4.34 -2.69 -4.22
N HIS A 131 5.58 -2.67 -3.74
CA HIS A 131 5.92 -2.61 -2.32
C HIS A 131 5.55 -1.28 -1.68
N ASP A 132 5.54 -0.19 -2.45
CA ASP A 132 5.02 1.10 -1.97
C ASP A 132 3.51 1.00 -1.72
N GLY A 133 2.77 0.45 -2.69
CA GLY A 133 1.34 0.19 -2.56
C GLY A 133 1.02 -0.69 -1.34
N LEU A 134 1.71 -1.83 -1.18
CA LEU A 134 1.53 -2.71 -0.01
C LEU A 134 1.78 -1.98 1.31
N LEU A 135 2.87 -1.21 1.38
CA LEU A 135 3.27 -0.54 2.62
C LEU A 135 2.21 0.47 3.09
N CYS A 136 1.54 1.17 2.16
CA CYS A 136 0.45 2.10 2.47
C CYS A 136 -0.81 1.44 3.07
N TRP A 137 -0.97 0.12 2.96
CA TRP A 137 -2.16 -0.59 3.45
C TRP A 137 -1.93 -1.37 4.74
N LEU A 138 -0.69 -1.51 5.21
CA LEU A 138 -0.36 -2.33 6.39
C LEU A 138 -0.99 -1.85 7.69
N PHE A 139 -1.25 -0.54 7.78
CA PHE A 139 -1.79 0.11 8.97
C PHE A 139 -3.17 0.74 8.73
N ASP A 140 -3.86 0.32 7.66
CA ASP A 140 -5.25 0.70 7.40
C ASP A 140 -6.18 -0.28 8.13
N ASP A 141 -6.63 0.13 9.33
CA ASP A 141 -7.37 -0.67 10.31
C ASP A 141 -6.69 -1.98 10.74
N ARG A 142 -5.38 -2.09 10.49
CA ARG A 142 -4.57 -3.31 10.66
C ARG A 142 -3.21 -2.99 11.28
N TYR A 143 -2.47 -4.04 11.63
CA TYR A 143 -1.15 -3.91 12.25
C TYR A 143 -0.22 -5.06 11.79
N GLU A 144 0.22 -4.97 10.53
CA GLU A 144 0.95 -6.03 9.82
C GLU A 144 2.47 -5.84 9.90
N VAL A 145 3.06 -6.26 11.02
CA VAL A 145 4.46 -5.98 11.39
C VAL A 145 5.46 -6.84 10.63
N GLU A 146 5.14 -8.11 10.36
CA GLU A 146 6.07 -9.00 9.66
C GLU A 146 6.23 -8.58 8.19
N MET A 147 5.13 -8.20 7.54
CA MET A 147 5.08 -7.64 6.20
C MET A 147 5.83 -6.31 6.15
N PHE A 148 5.60 -5.41 7.12
CA PHE A 148 6.32 -4.15 7.22
C PHE A 148 7.84 -4.38 7.25
N ASN A 149 8.31 -5.23 8.17
CA ASN A 149 9.73 -5.50 8.30
C ASN A 149 10.32 -6.11 7.03
N TYR A 150 9.60 -7.07 6.41
CA TYR A 150 10.03 -7.65 5.14
C TYR A 150 10.15 -6.60 4.03
N LEU A 151 9.15 -5.73 3.86
CA LEU A 151 9.17 -4.71 2.81
C LEU A 151 10.33 -3.73 3.02
N MET A 152 10.49 -3.24 4.25
CA MET A 152 11.53 -2.29 4.61
C MET A 152 12.95 -2.89 4.56
N ASP A 153 13.12 -4.20 4.77
CA ASP A 153 14.43 -4.87 4.69
C ASP A 153 14.87 -5.20 3.26
N ASN A 154 13.92 -5.35 2.33
CA ASN A 154 14.19 -5.95 1.01
C ASN A 154 13.96 -4.98 -0.16
N PHE A 155 13.31 -3.84 0.04
CA PHE A 155 12.97 -2.91 -1.02
C PHE A 155 13.40 -1.48 -0.71
N ASN A 156 13.66 -0.71 -1.76
CA ASN A 156 13.94 0.71 -1.65
C ASN A 156 12.64 1.50 -1.75
N ILE A 157 12.08 1.85 -0.60
CA ILE A 157 10.79 2.52 -0.47
C ILE A 157 10.88 3.99 -0.88
N LYS A 158 9.85 4.50 -1.56
CA LYS A 158 9.75 5.91 -1.93
C LYS A 158 9.53 6.81 -0.71
N LYS A 159 10.04 8.05 -0.78
CA LYS A 159 9.86 9.03 0.30
C LYS A 159 8.41 9.40 0.52
N GLU A 160 7.63 9.45 -0.55
CA GLU A 160 6.18 9.65 -0.53
C GLU A 160 5.51 8.60 0.35
N THR A 161 5.87 7.34 0.17
CA THR A 161 5.36 6.20 0.95
C THR A 161 5.81 6.28 2.40
N ILE A 162 7.10 6.54 2.66
CA ILE A 162 7.62 6.68 4.04
C ILE A 162 6.86 7.77 4.80
N ASN A 163 6.65 8.94 4.17
CA ASN A 163 5.90 10.03 4.78
C ASN A 163 4.45 9.66 5.05
N TYR A 164 3.80 9.00 4.09
CA TYR A 164 2.40 8.57 4.20
C TYR A 164 2.23 7.62 5.38
N VAL A 165 3.05 6.57 5.43
CA VAL A 165 2.99 5.52 6.46
C VAL A 165 3.34 6.09 7.83
N ALA A 166 4.30 7.02 7.91
CA ALA A 166 4.64 7.70 9.16
C ALA A 166 3.47 8.55 9.68
N ALA A 167 2.76 9.27 8.79
CA ALA A 167 1.57 10.01 9.18
C ALA A 167 0.42 9.09 9.60
N GLN A 168 0.23 7.96 8.92
CA GLN A 168 -0.78 6.96 9.27
C GLN A 168 -0.52 6.38 10.66
N LEU A 169 0.72 6.01 10.99
CA LEU A 169 1.07 5.53 12.34
C LEU A 169 0.80 6.59 13.41
N LEU A 170 1.14 7.86 13.15
CA LEU A 170 0.82 8.96 14.08
C LEU A 170 -0.69 9.13 14.29
N TYR A 171 -1.47 9.03 13.21
CA TYR A 171 -2.92 9.15 13.27
C TYR A 171 -3.55 7.98 14.04
N ASN A 172 -3.15 6.75 13.74
CA ASN A 172 -3.64 5.56 14.44
C ASN A 172 -3.33 5.64 15.93
N GLN A 173 -2.11 6.07 16.29
CA GLN A 173 -1.72 6.27 17.68
C GLN A 173 -2.56 7.36 18.36
N TYR A 174 -2.84 8.47 17.67
CA TYR A 174 -3.69 9.54 18.20
C TYR A 174 -5.14 9.09 18.43
N CYS A 175 -5.68 8.25 17.54
CA CYS A 175 -7.02 7.69 17.66
C CYS A 175 -7.12 6.53 18.68
N SER A 176 -5.99 5.99 19.12
CA SER A 176 -5.95 4.93 20.13
C SER A 176 -6.05 5.52 21.55
N ASP A 177 -6.84 4.87 22.40
CA ASP A 177 -6.86 5.14 23.85
C ASP A 177 -5.63 4.56 24.58
N GLU A 178 -4.79 3.78 23.88
CA GLU A 178 -3.62 3.09 24.42
C GLU A 178 -2.33 3.89 24.18
N GLU A 179 -1.44 3.90 25.17
CA GLU A 179 -0.10 4.46 24.96
C GLU A 179 0.69 3.60 23.97
N PRO A 180 1.49 4.22 23.06
CA PRO A 180 2.29 3.47 22.10
C PRO A 180 3.27 2.56 22.82
N ASP A 181 3.25 1.29 22.44
CA ASP A 181 4.13 0.30 23.04
C ASP A 181 5.56 0.38 22.47
N GLU A 182 6.42 -0.58 22.82
CA GLU A 182 7.79 -0.62 22.30
C GLU A 182 7.86 -0.93 20.80
N GLU A 183 6.89 -1.68 20.27
CA GLU A 183 6.82 -2.07 18.87
C GLU A 183 6.36 -0.90 17.99
N ASP A 184 5.31 -0.17 18.39
CA ASP A 184 4.85 1.05 17.72
C ASP A 184 5.99 2.06 17.54
N ARG A 185 6.74 2.28 18.63
CA ARG A 185 7.89 3.18 18.65
C ARG A 185 9.00 2.67 17.74
N ALA A 186 9.23 1.36 17.69
CA ALA A 186 10.25 0.78 16.81
C ALA A 186 9.89 0.95 15.33
N LEU A 187 8.63 0.71 14.95
CA LEU A 187 8.14 0.93 13.59
C LEU A 187 8.31 2.40 13.17
N PHE A 188 7.87 3.33 14.03
CA PHE A 188 7.96 4.76 13.74
C PHE A 188 9.43 5.21 13.65
N ASN A 189 10.29 4.78 14.57
CA ASN A 189 11.72 5.10 14.52
C ASN A 189 12.38 4.57 13.25
N ARG A 190 11.99 3.38 12.77
CA ARG A 190 12.49 2.84 11.52
C ARG A 190 12.14 3.74 10.32
N LEU A 191 10.94 4.30 10.27
CA LEU A 191 10.55 5.27 9.23
C LEU A 191 11.36 6.57 9.32
N ILE A 192 11.67 7.04 10.53
CA ILE A 192 12.55 8.19 10.74
C ILE A 192 13.96 7.90 10.20
N GLU A 193 14.50 6.71 10.48
CA GLU A 193 15.83 6.28 10.02
C GLU A 193 15.91 6.19 8.49
N GLU A 194 14.85 5.70 7.83
CA GLU A 194 14.74 5.73 6.37
C GLU A 194 14.63 7.14 5.80
N GLY A 195 14.27 8.13 6.64
CA GLY A 195 14.36 9.56 6.37
C GLY A 195 13.06 10.15 5.85
N ILE A 196 12.27 10.69 6.76
CA ILE A 196 11.08 11.50 6.46
C ILE A 196 11.48 12.79 5.75
N ASP A 197 10.83 13.09 4.62
CA ASP A 197 11.02 14.37 3.91
C ASP A 197 9.94 15.36 4.35
N ILE A 198 10.26 16.24 5.29
CA ILE A 198 9.31 17.23 5.82
C ILE A 198 8.79 18.24 4.78
N ASN A 199 9.38 18.28 3.58
CA ASN A 199 9.01 19.19 2.50
C ASN A 199 8.14 18.55 1.43
N LEU A 200 7.75 17.29 1.61
CA LEU A 200 7.01 16.52 0.62
C LEU A 200 5.50 16.53 0.95
N PRO A 201 4.66 17.10 0.08
CA PRO A 201 3.22 17.06 0.24
C PRO A 201 2.66 15.68 -0.09
N PHE A 202 1.47 15.37 0.45
CA PHE A 202 0.70 14.20 0.08
C PHE A 202 -0.03 14.39 -1.25
N ASP A 203 -0.31 13.29 -1.93
CA ASP A 203 -1.21 13.28 -3.10
C ASP A 203 -2.63 13.69 -2.65
N GLU A 204 -3.27 14.58 -3.39
CA GLU A 204 -4.64 15.05 -3.13
C GLU A 204 -5.66 13.91 -3.10
N ASN A 205 -5.39 12.81 -3.80
CA ASN A 205 -6.26 11.62 -3.85
C ASN A 205 -5.94 10.60 -2.75
N SER A 206 -4.92 10.83 -1.91
CA SER A 206 -4.57 9.91 -0.82
C SER A 206 -5.54 10.02 0.36
N HIS A 207 -5.69 8.96 1.15
CA HIS A 207 -6.50 8.99 2.38
C HIS A 207 -5.97 9.97 3.44
N MET A 208 -4.69 10.33 3.35
CA MET A 208 -4.03 11.28 4.23
C MET A 208 -4.06 12.72 3.69
N SER A 209 -4.75 12.98 2.57
CA SER A 209 -4.75 14.29 1.92
C SER A 209 -5.27 15.41 2.82
N ALA A 210 -6.17 15.12 3.76
CA ALA A 210 -6.66 16.09 4.76
C ALA A 210 -5.53 16.70 5.62
N PHE A 211 -4.42 15.99 5.79
CA PHE A 211 -3.26 16.50 6.52
C PHE A 211 -2.30 17.31 5.64
N HIS A 212 -2.45 17.28 4.31
CA HIS A 212 -1.59 17.88 3.29
C HIS A 212 -0.12 17.41 3.27
N SER A 213 0.48 17.05 4.40
CA SER A 213 1.86 16.55 4.54
C SER A 213 2.07 15.82 5.86
N PHE A 214 3.21 15.14 6.01
CA PHE A 214 3.61 14.54 7.28
C PHE A 214 3.64 15.58 8.43
N LEU A 215 4.08 16.81 8.15
CA LEU A 215 4.07 17.87 9.16
C LEU A 215 2.66 18.30 9.56
N GLY A 216 1.69 18.29 8.64
CA GLY A 216 0.29 18.54 9.00
C GLY A 216 -0.29 17.45 9.91
N ALA A 217 0.05 16.19 9.65
CA ALA A 217 -0.30 15.08 10.54
C ALA A 217 0.35 15.24 11.92
N ALA A 218 1.65 15.58 11.97
CA ALA A 218 2.33 15.85 13.22
C ALA A 218 1.74 17.05 13.98
N LEU A 219 1.36 18.13 13.29
CA LEU A 219 0.72 19.30 13.90
C LEU A 219 -0.58 18.93 14.64
N PHE A 220 -1.36 18.02 14.06
CA PHE A 220 -2.60 17.52 14.63
C PHE A 220 -2.34 16.49 15.74
N CYS A 221 -1.69 15.38 15.40
CA CYS A 221 -1.55 14.19 16.25
C CYS A 221 -0.49 14.35 17.36
N SER A 222 0.59 15.07 17.09
CA SER A 222 1.73 15.19 18.02
C SER A 222 2.43 16.55 17.89
N PRO A 223 1.85 17.63 18.45
CA PRO A 223 2.43 18.97 18.36
C PRO A 223 3.88 19.08 18.88
N ASP A 224 4.27 18.22 19.82
CA ASP A 224 5.65 18.13 20.30
C ASP A 224 6.61 17.59 19.22
N LEU A 225 6.18 16.58 18.47
CA LEU A 225 6.95 16.05 17.35
C LEU A 225 7.05 17.07 16.22
N PHE A 226 5.94 17.75 15.88
CA PHE A 226 5.96 18.86 14.94
C PHE A 226 7.01 19.90 15.32
N GLU A 227 7.05 20.29 16.60
CA GLU A 227 8.03 21.26 17.11
C GLU A 227 9.49 20.82 16.91
N GLN A 228 9.78 19.53 17.08
CA GLN A 228 11.11 18.97 16.86
C GLN A 228 11.51 19.08 15.39
N TYR A 229 10.60 18.80 14.46
CA TYR A 229 10.87 18.90 13.02
C TYR A 229 11.05 20.33 12.52
N LEU A 230 10.60 21.36 13.25
CA LEU A 230 10.90 22.75 12.90
C LEU A 230 12.41 23.06 12.87
N LEU A 231 13.23 22.29 13.61
CA LEU A 231 14.69 22.43 13.58
C LEU A 231 15.28 22.11 12.20
N GLN A 232 14.59 21.32 11.39
CA GLN A 232 15.00 20.95 10.05
C GLN A 232 14.63 21.99 8.98
N ARG A 233 13.97 23.09 9.38
CA ARG A 233 13.58 24.22 8.52
C ARG A 233 12.70 23.79 7.34
N PRO A 234 11.43 23.44 7.58
CA PRO A 234 10.47 23.18 6.50
C PRO A 234 10.36 24.35 5.53
N SER A 235 9.90 24.07 4.32
CA SER A 235 9.68 25.06 3.29
C SER A 235 8.51 25.98 3.66
N GLN A 236 8.55 27.21 3.15
CA GLN A 236 7.44 28.15 3.31
C GLN A 236 6.13 27.58 2.75
N GLU A 237 6.22 26.85 1.64
CA GLU A 237 5.08 26.19 1.00
C GLU A 237 4.40 25.15 1.91
N ILE A 238 5.17 24.31 2.62
CA ILE A 238 4.59 23.37 3.57
C ILE A 238 3.94 24.08 4.76
N ILE A 239 4.57 25.16 5.28
CA ILE A 239 4.02 25.90 6.42
C ILE A 239 2.73 26.64 6.06
N GLU A 240 2.64 27.24 4.87
CA GLU A 240 1.42 27.90 4.39
C GLU A 240 0.27 26.93 4.19
N ASN A 241 0.57 25.72 3.73
CA ASN A 241 -0.42 24.68 3.50
C ASN A 241 -0.68 23.80 4.73
N LEU A 242 -0.26 24.18 5.94
CA LEU A 242 -0.62 23.41 7.14
C LEU A 242 -2.14 23.41 7.34
N PRO A 243 -2.74 22.27 7.73
CA PRO A 243 -4.19 22.13 7.88
C PRO A 243 -4.66 22.70 9.21
N TRP A 244 -4.55 24.02 9.41
CA TRP A 244 -4.87 24.68 10.69
C TRP A 244 -6.32 24.52 11.13
N SER A 245 -7.23 24.36 10.17
CA SER A 245 -8.65 24.14 10.42
C SER A 245 -8.93 22.81 11.13
N TYR A 246 -8.11 21.80 10.88
CA TYR A 246 -8.35 20.45 11.36
C TYR A 246 -8.24 20.31 12.89
N PRO A 247 -7.16 20.76 13.57
CA PRO A 247 -7.14 20.77 15.04
C PRO A 247 -8.24 21.65 15.65
N ILE A 248 -8.70 22.70 14.96
CA ILE A 248 -9.78 23.57 15.46
C ILE A 248 -11.12 22.83 15.41
N SER A 249 -11.47 22.26 14.24
CA SER A 249 -12.77 21.60 14.03
C SER A 249 -12.93 20.33 14.85
N GLU A 250 -11.84 19.59 15.08
CA GLU A 250 -11.82 18.36 15.87
C GLU A 250 -11.62 18.62 17.38
N ALA A 251 -11.74 19.89 17.82
CA ALA A 251 -11.57 20.31 19.21
C ALA A 251 -10.21 19.92 19.86
N ALA A 252 -9.17 19.75 19.04
CA ALA A 252 -7.81 19.40 19.46
C ALA A 252 -6.90 20.62 19.64
N PHE A 253 -7.33 21.82 19.23
CA PHE A 253 -6.56 23.04 19.34
C PHE A 253 -6.35 23.46 20.81
N ALA A 254 -5.09 23.66 21.19
CA ALA A 254 -4.71 23.98 22.57
C ALA A 254 -3.62 25.08 22.64
N ASP A 255 -3.24 25.46 23.87
CA ASP A 255 -2.13 26.38 24.15
C ASP A 255 -0.84 26.02 23.38
N LYS A 256 -0.61 24.73 23.16
CA LYS A 256 0.54 24.25 22.39
C LYS A 256 0.50 24.70 20.93
N HIS A 257 -0.66 24.65 20.27
CA HIS A 257 -0.83 25.14 18.90
C HIS A 257 -0.63 26.65 18.81
N LEU A 258 -1.18 27.40 19.78
CA LEU A 258 -0.93 28.85 19.90
C LEU A 258 0.58 29.15 20.04
N HIS A 259 1.29 28.36 20.85
CA HIS A 259 2.74 28.49 20.99
C HIS A 259 3.48 28.22 19.66
N LEU A 260 3.06 27.17 18.93
CA LEU A 260 3.67 26.81 17.65
C LEU A 260 3.47 27.89 16.59
N ILE A 261 2.28 28.50 16.48
CA ILE A 261 2.02 29.62 15.57
C ILE A 261 2.99 30.77 15.87
N ASN A 262 3.07 31.19 17.14
CA ASN A 262 3.99 32.25 17.56
C ASN A 262 5.46 31.90 17.27
N LYS A 263 5.83 30.63 17.41
CA LYS A 263 7.18 30.15 17.11
C LYS A 263 7.48 30.20 15.62
N LEU A 264 6.56 29.78 14.76
CA LEU A 264 6.69 29.86 13.31
C LEU A 264 6.88 31.30 12.84
N ILE A 265 6.08 32.24 13.36
CA ILE A 265 6.21 33.68 13.06
C ILE A 265 7.59 34.20 13.48
N LYS A 266 8.06 33.84 14.68
CA LYS A 266 9.41 34.22 15.16
C LYS A 266 10.54 33.62 14.33
N LEU A 267 10.33 32.44 13.75
CA LEU A 267 11.27 31.80 12.83
C LEU A 267 11.23 32.42 11.42
N GLY A 268 10.30 33.35 11.16
CA GLY A 268 10.20 34.11 9.92
C GLY A 268 9.29 33.49 8.87
N TYR A 269 8.50 32.47 9.24
CA TYR A 269 7.50 31.92 8.33
C TYR A 269 6.30 32.86 8.23
N HIS A 270 5.74 32.94 7.02
CA HIS A 270 4.39 33.46 6.85
C HIS A 270 3.38 32.37 7.26
N VAL A 271 2.47 32.73 8.17
CA VAL A 271 1.41 31.87 8.70
C VAL A 271 0.09 32.60 8.44
N PRO A 272 -0.97 31.92 7.96
CA PRO A 272 -2.25 32.56 7.65
C PRO A 272 -3.05 32.92 8.91
N VAL A 273 -2.52 33.83 9.73
CA VAL A 273 -3.07 34.18 11.05
C VAL A 273 -4.51 34.66 10.98
N ASP A 274 -4.86 35.46 9.96
CA ASP A 274 -6.22 35.98 9.78
C ASP A 274 -7.24 34.86 9.51
N GLU A 275 -6.85 33.83 8.76
CA GLU A 275 -7.69 32.65 8.48
C GLU A 275 -7.86 31.82 9.74
N ILE A 276 -6.77 31.56 10.47
CA ILE A 276 -6.79 30.83 11.75
C ILE A 276 -7.68 31.55 12.78
N ILE A 277 -7.58 32.88 12.90
CA ILE A 277 -8.43 33.67 13.81
C ILE A 277 -9.90 33.52 13.43
N SER A 278 -10.22 33.62 12.13
CA SER A 278 -11.59 33.51 11.65
C SER A 278 -12.20 32.14 11.99
N GLU A 279 -11.43 31.05 11.82
CA GLU A 279 -11.87 29.70 12.19
C GLU A 279 -12.01 29.52 13.70
N LEU A 280 -11.06 30.03 14.49
CA LEU A 280 -11.17 29.97 15.95
C LEU A 280 -12.43 30.70 16.46
N GLU A 281 -12.79 31.84 15.88
CA GLU A 281 -14.03 32.55 16.23
C GLU A 281 -15.28 31.78 15.83
N GLU A 282 -15.27 31.11 14.67
CA GLU A 282 -16.38 30.26 14.20
C GLU A 282 -16.64 29.09 15.15
N TYR A 283 -15.57 28.47 15.67
CA TYR A 283 -15.64 27.36 16.63
C TYR A 283 -15.62 27.81 18.10
N GLU A 284 -15.91 29.09 18.37
CA GLU A 284 -16.05 29.68 19.72
C GLU A 284 -14.78 29.66 20.60
N TYR A 285 -13.60 29.49 20.00
CA TYR A 285 -12.27 29.60 20.64
C TYR A 285 -11.79 31.05 20.78
N PHE A 286 -12.66 31.95 21.28
CA PHE A 286 -12.42 33.40 21.31
C PHE A 286 -11.16 33.83 22.07
N ASP A 287 -10.80 33.11 23.14
CA ASP A 287 -9.59 33.43 23.91
C ASP A 287 -8.31 33.22 23.10
N TYR A 288 -8.25 32.15 22.29
CA TYR A 288 -7.13 31.89 21.38
C TYR A 288 -7.11 32.87 20.21
N ALA A 289 -8.28 33.16 19.61
CA ALA A 289 -8.40 34.16 18.54
C ALA A 289 -7.87 35.53 18.99
N LYS A 290 -8.28 35.97 20.19
CA LYS A 290 -7.80 37.22 20.79
C LYS A 290 -6.30 37.20 21.08
N ALA A 291 -5.75 36.06 21.49
CA ALA A 291 -4.32 35.93 21.76
C ALA A 291 -3.46 36.03 20.49
N LEU A 292 -3.98 35.65 19.32
CA LEU A 292 -3.30 35.77 18.04
C LEU A 292 -3.39 37.17 17.42
N ALA A 293 -4.41 37.95 17.77
CA ALA A 293 -4.61 39.31 17.26
C ALA A 293 -3.67 40.38 17.88
N HIS A 294 -2.79 39.99 18.81
CA HIS A 294 -1.95 40.89 19.63
C HIS A 294 -0.48 40.48 19.63
#